data_AF-G8RJR4-F1
#
_entry.id   AF-G8RJR4-F1
#
_cell.length_a   1.000
_cell.length_b   1.000
_cell.length_c   1.000
_cell.angle_alpha   90.00
_cell.angle_beta   90.00
_cell.angle_gamma   90.00
#
_symmetry.space_group_name_H-M   'P 1'
#
loop_
_entity.id
_entity.type
_entity.pdbx_description
1 polymer ?
#
loop_
_entity_poly.entity_id
_entity_poly.type
_entity_poly.pdbx_seq_one_letter_code
_entity_poly.pdbx_strand_id
1 'polypeptide(L)'
;MSLKALITTTLPLVALAMAPSAVAQPPGGSHCPPRDGQSVVITVGDIDCVTAADFAAQYDPNGDKYQQIGPFTCYSGNAMTAPLIFQCVADTEDHAEFGVYPG
;
A
#
# COMPACT_ATOMS: atom_id res chain seq x y z
N MET A 1 14.48 56.88 -32.91
CA MET A 1 14.75 56.69 -31.47
C MET A 1 13.47 57.08 -30.74
N SER A 2 12.75 56.26 -29.99
CA SER A 2 13.08 54.99 -29.34
C SER A 2 11.78 54.24 -29.01
N LEU A 3 11.70 52.95 -29.34
CA LEU A 3 10.63 52.05 -28.90
C LEU A 3 11.10 51.40 -27.59
N LYS A 4 10.38 51.62 -26.48
CA LYS A 4 10.62 50.93 -25.20
C LYS A 4 9.30 50.34 -24.72
N ALA A 5 9.12 49.05 -25.00
CA ALA A 5 8.20 48.19 -24.28
C ALA A 5 8.85 46.81 -24.18
N LEU A 6 9.35 46.47 -23.00
CA LEU A 6 9.73 45.10 -22.66
C LEU A 6 8.88 44.71 -21.45
N ILE A 7 7.81 43.98 -21.78
CA ILE A 7 6.96 43.24 -20.88
C ILE A 7 7.76 41.99 -20.52
N THR A 8 8.09 41.79 -19.25
CA THR A 8 8.47 40.47 -18.76
C THR A 8 7.99 40.31 -17.33
N THR A 9 6.73 39.88 -17.20
CA THR A 9 6.16 39.37 -15.95
C THR A 9 6.87 38.07 -15.59
N THR A 10 7.71 38.11 -14.57
CA THR A 10 8.34 36.93 -13.96
C THR A 10 7.29 36.14 -13.18
N LEU A 11 6.81 35.03 -13.74
CA LEU A 11 6.23 33.95 -12.94
C LEU A 11 7.32 32.91 -12.66
N PRO A 12 7.44 32.48 -11.40
CA PRO A 12 7.40 31.05 -11.17
C PRO A 12 6.41 30.76 -10.03
N LEU A 13 5.19 30.37 -10.41
CA LEU A 13 4.32 29.59 -9.54
C LEU A 13 4.92 28.19 -9.46
N VAL A 14 5.86 28.00 -8.53
CA VAL A 14 6.24 26.64 -8.11
C VAL A 14 5.13 26.13 -7.20
N ALA A 15 4.01 25.74 -7.79
CA ALA A 15 3.04 24.90 -7.11
C ALA A 15 3.57 23.46 -7.17
N LEU A 16 4.43 23.08 -6.22
CA LEU A 16 4.60 21.67 -5.90
C LEU A 16 3.26 21.20 -5.35
N ALA A 17 2.40 20.74 -6.26
CA ALA A 17 1.23 19.96 -5.88
C ALA A 17 1.75 18.80 -5.03
N MET A 18 1.47 18.86 -3.74
CA MET A 18 1.50 17.71 -2.85
C MET A 18 0.36 16.80 -3.32
N ALA A 19 0.55 16.14 -4.46
CA ALA A 19 -0.31 15.07 -4.87
C ALA A 19 -0.15 13.98 -3.80
N PRO A 20 -1.24 13.45 -3.22
CA PRO A 20 -1.13 12.29 -2.37
C PRO A 20 -0.42 11.22 -3.19
N SER A 21 0.68 10.71 -2.65
CA SER A 21 1.39 9.54 -3.16
C SER A 21 0.44 8.36 -3.01
N ALA A 22 -0.55 8.25 -3.88
CA ALA A 22 -1.39 7.07 -3.97
C ALA A 22 -0.45 5.95 -4.44
N VAL A 23 0.07 5.19 -3.48
CA VAL A 23 0.82 3.99 -3.79
C VAL A 23 -0.14 3.13 -4.60
N ALA A 24 0.28 2.71 -5.80
CA ALA A 24 -0.58 1.93 -6.67
C ALA A 24 -0.85 0.59 -5.99
N GLN A 25 -2.03 0.48 -5.37
CA GLN A 25 -2.52 -0.78 -4.82
C GLN A 25 -2.90 -1.71 -5.99
N PRO A 26 -2.72 -3.03 -5.86
CA PRO A 26 -2.99 -3.95 -6.96
C PRO A 26 -4.45 -3.86 -7.40
N PRO A 27 -4.73 -3.89 -8.72
CA PRO A 27 -6.09 -4.02 -9.20
C PRO A 27 -6.64 -5.40 -8.84
N GLY A 28 -7.84 -5.45 -8.25
CA GLY A 28 -8.62 -6.70 -8.13
C GLY A 28 -8.87 -7.24 -6.73
N GLY A 29 -8.73 -6.43 -5.67
CA GLY A 29 -9.09 -6.83 -4.31
C GLY A 29 -10.07 -5.87 -3.63
N SER A 30 -10.62 -6.28 -2.49
CA SER A 30 -11.38 -5.41 -1.59
C SER A 30 -10.41 -4.59 -0.73
N HIS A 31 -10.46 -3.27 -0.86
CA HIS A 31 -9.56 -2.37 -0.15
C HIS A 31 -10.12 -2.02 1.23
N CYS A 32 -9.33 -2.27 2.26
CA CYS A 32 -9.65 -1.87 3.62
C CYS A 32 -9.27 -0.40 3.87
N PRO A 33 -9.99 0.31 4.76
CA PRO A 33 -9.56 1.63 5.20
C PRO A 33 -8.13 1.59 5.74
N PRO A 34 -7.24 2.50 5.31
CA PRO A 34 -5.86 2.55 5.81
C PRO A 34 -5.82 2.75 7.33
N ARG A 35 -4.85 2.10 8.00
CA ARG A 35 -4.59 2.20 9.44
C ARG A 35 -3.08 2.21 9.68
N ASP A 36 -2.62 3.08 10.58
CA ASP A 36 -1.21 3.14 11.00
C ASP A 36 -0.19 3.26 9.86
N GLY A 37 -0.55 3.97 8.79
CA GLY A 37 0.31 4.15 7.60
C GLY A 37 0.40 2.90 6.70
N GLN A 38 -0.52 1.94 6.87
CA GLN A 38 -0.62 0.73 6.08
C GLN A 38 -2.02 0.59 5.48
N SER A 39 -2.10 -0.08 4.34
CA SER A 39 -3.34 -0.44 3.66
C SER A 39 -3.40 -1.94 3.43
N VAL A 40 -4.49 -2.57 3.85
CA VAL A 40 -4.76 -3.99 3.61
C VAL A 40 -5.64 -4.12 2.36
N VAL A 41 -5.27 -5.03 1.46
CA VAL A 41 -6.05 -5.39 0.27
C VAL A 41 -6.34 -6.87 0.33
N ILE A 42 -7.62 -7.23 0.44
CA ILE A 42 -8.08 -8.62 0.44
C ILE A 42 -8.22 -9.07 -1.02
N THR A 43 -7.43 -10.05 -1.43
CA THR A 43 -7.35 -10.52 -2.82
C THR A 43 -8.19 -11.77 -3.06
N VAL A 44 -8.37 -12.61 -2.04
CA VAL A 44 -9.15 -13.87 -2.12
C VAL A 44 -9.88 -14.14 -0.81
N GLY A 45 -11.03 -14.81 -0.88
CA GLY A 45 -11.78 -15.33 0.26
C GLY A 45 -12.70 -14.31 0.94
N ASP A 46 -13.46 -14.80 1.93
CA ASP A 46 -14.34 -14.00 2.78
C ASP A 46 -13.65 -13.77 4.13
N ILE A 47 -12.81 -12.74 4.16
CA ILE A 47 -12.20 -12.22 5.39
C ILE A 47 -12.55 -10.74 5.49
N ASP A 48 -13.00 -10.29 6.66
CA ASP A 48 -13.29 -8.89 6.86
C ASP A 48 -12.03 -8.08 7.17
N CYS A 49 -12.09 -6.78 6.92
CA CYS A 49 -10.97 -5.87 7.09
C CYS A 49 -10.43 -5.77 8.53
N VAL A 50 -11.26 -5.98 9.55
CA VAL A 50 -10.82 -5.93 10.94
C VAL A 50 -9.98 -7.17 11.22
N THR A 51 -10.49 -8.34 10.88
CA THR A 51 -9.78 -9.60 11.04
C THR A 51 -8.46 -9.63 10.26
N ALA A 52 -8.46 -9.18 9.00
CA ALA A 52 -7.24 -9.11 8.20
C ALA A 52 -6.19 -8.14 8.82
N ALA A 53 -6.64 -7.00 9.35
CA ALA A 53 -5.77 -6.04 10.01
C ALA A 53 -5.20 -6.58 11.34
N ASP A 54 -5.99 -7.32 12.12
CA ASP A 54 -5.54 -7.94 13.38
C ASP A 54 -4.46 -9.00 13.15
N PHE A 55 -4.56 -9.77 12.05
CA PHE A 55 -3.48 -10.68 11.65
C PHE A 55 -2.27 -9.92 11.10
N ALA A 56 -2.49 -8.89 10.28
CA ALA A 56 -1.42 -8.05 9.75
C ALA A 56 -0.58 -7.40 10.87
N ALA A 57 -1.20 -6.94 11.94
CA ALA A 57 -0.54 -6.29 13.07
C ALA A 57 0.43 -7.20 13.85
N GLN A 58 0.30 -8.53 13.69
CA GLN A 58 1.17 -9.51 14.34
C GLN A 58 2.45 -9.80 13.54
N TYR A 59 2.53 -9.36 12.28
CA TYR A 59 3.70 -9.60 11.44
C TYR A 59 4.89 -8.72 11.86
N ASP A 60 6.05 -9.34 12.08
CA ASP A 60 7.29 -8.61 12.36
C ASP A 60 8.06 -8.34 11.05
N PRO A 61 8.11 -7.09 10.54
CA PRO A 61 8.83 -6.78 9.30
C PRO A 61 10.36 -6.97 9.39
N ASN A 62 10.92 -7.10 10.59
CA ASN A 62 12.35 -7.36 10.81
C ASN A 62 12.64 -8.83 11.16
N GLY A 63 11.61 -9.66 11.27
CA GLY A 63 11.71 -11.07 11.58
C GLY A 63 12.01 -11.93 10.34
N ASP A 64 11.58 -13.18 10.40
CA ASP A 64 11.72 -14.11 9.28
C ASP A 64 10.88 -13.67 8.07
N LYS A 65 11.37 -13.99 6.86
CA LYS A 65 10.63 -13.74 5.61
C LYS A 65 9.30 -14.48 5.54
N TYR A 66 9.22 -15.59 6.26
CA TYR A 66 8.05 -16.47 6.34
C TYR A 66 7.63 -16.52 7.79
N GLN A 67 6.41 -16.09 8.10
CA GLN A 67 5.88 -16.11 9.46
C GLN A 67 4.51 -16.78 9.46
N GLN A 68 4.29 -17.69 10.39
CA GLN A 68 2.98 -18.30 10.58
C GLN A 68 2.22 -17.53 11.67
N ILE A 69 1.07 -16.97 11.29
CA ILE A 69 0.25 -16.12 12.16
C ILE A 69 -1.18 -16.66 12.11
N GLY A 70 -1.56 -17.39 13.16
CA GLY A 70 -2.84 -18.09 13.18
C GLY A 70 -2.98 -19.05 11.99
N PRO A 71 -4.05 -18.96 11.19
CA PRO A 71 -4.24 -19.81 10.00
C PRO A 71 -3.45 -19.34 8.78
N PHE A 72 -2.77 -18.20 8.86
CA PHE A 72 -2.05 -17.60 7.73
C PHE A 72 -0.58 -17.96 7.73
N THR A 73 -0.04 -18.21 6.54
CA THR A 73 1.39 -18.09 6.26
C THR A 73 1.62 -16.75 5.55
N CYS A 74 2.44 -15.90 6.17
CA CYS A 74 2.76 -14.57 5.69
C CYS A 74 4.17 -14.52 5.09
N TYR A 75 4.27 -13.89 3.93
CA TYR A 75 5.45 -13.81 3.09
C TYR A 75 5.87 -12.35 2.93
N SER A 76 7.11 -12.03 3.28
CA SER A 76 7.68 -10.71 3.06
C SER A 76 7.64 -10.36 1.56
N GLY A 77 7.25 -9.13 1.26
CA GLY A 77 7.44 -8.55 -0.07
C GLY A 77 8.93 -8.47 -0.44
N ASN A 78 9.18 -8.23 -1.72
CA ASN A 78 10.54 -8.06 -2.24
C ASN A 78 10.54 -6.94 -3.29
N ALA A 79 11.72 -6.62 -3.83
CA ALA A 79 11.87 -5.55 -4.80
C ALA A 79 11.01 -5.72 -6.07
N MET A 80 10.66 -6.95 -6.45
CA MET A 80 9.81 -7.23 -7.60
C MET A 80 8.31 -7.09 -7.30
N THR A 81 7.91 -7.21 -6.03
CA THR A 81 6.52 -7.09 -5.59
C THR A 81 6.20 -5.74 -4.96
N ALA A 82 7.16 -4.82 -4.93
CA ALA A 82 6.93 -3.45 -4.46
C ALA A 82 5.69 -2.83 -5.13
N PRO A 83 4.81 -2.15 -4.37
CA PRO A 83 5.00 -1.69 -3.00
C PRO A 83 4.53 -2.67 -1.90
N LEU A 84 4.34 -3.97 -2.19
CA LEU A 84 3.94 -4.96 -1.18
C LEU A 84 4.95 -5.01 0.00
N ILE A 85 4.46 -4.85 1.22
CA ILE A 85 5.25 -5.03 2.45
C ILE A 85 5.30 -6.52 2.79
N PHE A 86 4.14 -7.18 2.85
CA PHE A 86 4.00 -8.62 2.99
C PHE A 86 2.60 -9.07 2.55
N GLN A 87 2.45 -10.37 2.27
CA GLN A 87 1.19 -11.00 1.87
C GLN A 87 0.94 -12.22 2.74
N CYS A 88 -0.30 -12.44 3.17
CA CYS A 88 -0.71 -13.56 3.98
C CYS A 88 -1.70 -14.43 3.22
N VAL A 89 -1.47 -15.74 3.24
CA VAL A 89 -2.32 -16.75 2.59
C VAL A 89 -2.77 -17.75 3.64
N ALA A 90 -4.07 -17.99 3.74
CA ALA A 90 -4.64 -18.97 4.67
C ALA A 90 -4.46 -20.39 4.13
N ASP A 91 -4.03 -21.31 5.01
CA ASP A 91 -4.06 -22.75 4.75
C ASP A 91 -5.41 -23.32 5.24
N THR A 92 -6.49 -22.87 4.59
CA THR A 92 -7.88 -23.25 4.88
C THR A 92 -8.64 -23.48 3.57
N GLU A 93 -9.81 -24.13 3.62
CA GLU A 93 -10.61 -24.42 2.42
C GLU A 93 -11.00 -23.16 1.63
N ASP A 94 -11.23 -22.03 2.31
CA ASP A 94 -11.58 -20.75 1.67
C ASP A 94 -10.39 -20.01 1.05
N HIS A 95 -9.15 -20.47 1.31
CA HIS A 95 -7.90 -19.89 0.82
C HIS A 95 -7.85 -18.36 0.89
N ALA A 96 -8.31 -17.79 2.01
CA ALA A 96 -8.34 -16.34 2.19
C ALA A 96 -6.94 -15.75 2.04
N GLU A 97 -6.85 -14.62 1.34
CA GLU A 97 -5.59 -13.97 1.02
C GLU A 97 -5.71 -12.46 1.15
N PHE A 98 -4.71 -11.85 1.76
CA PHE A 98 -4.59 -10.40 1.79
C PHE A 98 -3.14 -9.95 1.68
N GLY A 99 -2.94 -8.79 1.04
CA GLY A 99 -1.66 -8.09 0.96
C GLY A 99 -1.67 -6.82 1.79
N VAL A 100 -0.51 -6.48 2.36
CA VAL A 100 -0.30 -5.25 3.11
C VAL A 100 0.67 -4.34 2.36
N TYR A 101 0.27 -3.08 2.21
CA TYR A 101 0.96 -2.04 1.45
C TYR A 101 1.15 -0.80 2.31
N PRO A 102 2.05 0.12 1.95
CA PRO A 102 2.08 1.45 2.55
C PRO A 102 0.75 2.17 2.27
N GLY A 103 0.23 2.90 3.27
CA GLY A 103 -1.01 3.67 3.19
C GLY A 103 -0.80 5.18 3.27
#